data_AF-A0A7R7ENN8-F1
#
_entry.id   AF-A0A7R7ENN8-F1
#
_cell.length_a   1.000
_cell.length_b   1.000
_cell.length_c   1.000
_cell.angle_alpha   90.00
_cell.angle_beta   90.00
_cell.angle_gamma   90.00
#
_symmetry.space_group_name_H-M   'P 1'
#
loop_
_entity.id
_entity.type
_entity.pdbx_description
1 polymer ?
#
loop_
_entity_poly.entity_id
_entity_poly.type
_entity_poly.pdbx_seq_one_letter_code
_entity_poly.pdbx_strand_id
1 'polypeptide(L)'
;MKKKVVVSIILFIFLMIVILFMYSYFRHDNKSSINNKNVYVKNKPTELSNDFSSFIIELDNDMYQMPICVSELIENGWKIEEKYIDISVDPNDLWNVTFTKNIYAITLSAKNYSEKVRSINECYITTIDIMKESNVPIIQLPYGIQLGMKREKFENVINRMKYDEEKHYNEIYYTFNLRTKDILQYIDITVDNEKDEITEILIYCDPFWAKSRKK
;
A
#
# COMPACT_ATOMS: atom_id res chain seq x y z
N MET A 1 57.90 -18.70 -1.63
CA MET A 1 56.69 -19.41 -2.12
C MET A 1 55.68 -19.85 -1.04
N LYS A 2 56.03 -20.00 0.25
CA LYS A 2 55.09 -20.56 1.27
C LYS A 2 53.99 -19.63 1.79
N LYS A 3 54.17 -18.30 1.82
CA LYS A 3 53.17 -17.36 2.40
C LYS A 3 51.86 -17.22 1.59
N LYS A 4 51.93 -17.24 0.25
CA LYS A 4 50.73 -17.09 -0.60
C LYS A 4 49.79 -18.30 -0.54
N VAL A 5 50.35 -19.50 -0.37
CA VAL A 5 49.56 -20.74 -0.25
C VAL A 5 48.81 -20.81 1.08
N VAL A 6 49.45 -20.38 2.18
CA VAL A 6 48.81 -20.36 3.52
C VAL A 6 47.65 -19.38 3.59
N VAL A 7 47.77 -18.19 3.00
CA VAL A 7 46.68 -17.19 2.95
C VAL A 7 45.49 -17.71 2.14
N SER A 8 45.74 -18.41 1.02
CA SER A 8 44.67 -18.97 0.18
C SER A 8 43.88 -20.07 0.89
N ILE A 9 44.56 -20.94 1.65
CA ILE A 9 43.91 -22.02 2.41
C ILE A 9 43.05 -21.46 3.55
N ILE A 10 43.52 -20.43 4.26
CA ILE A 10 42.75 -19.77 5.32
C ILE A 10 41.48 -19.09 4.76
N LEU A 11 41.60 -18.43 3.59
CA LEU A 11 40.46 -17.78 2.94
C LEU A 11 39.39 -18.80 2.50
N PHE A 12 39.82 -19.97 2.01
CA PHE A 12 38.92 -21.03 1.58
C PHE A 12 38.18 -21.69 2.75
N ILE A 13 38.88 -21.89 3.88
CA ILE A 13 38.27 -22.40 5.13
C ILE A 13 37.26 -21.39 5.68
N PHE A 14 37.57 -20.10 5.66
CA PHE A 14 36.65 -19.05 6.10
C PHE A 14 35.40 -18.98 5.20
N LEU A 15 35.56 -19.11 3.88
CA LEU A 15 34.43 -19.14 2.94
C LEU A 15 33.52 -20.36 3.16
N MET A 16 34.09 -21.54 3.40
CA MET A 16 33.31 -22.74 3.72
C MET A 16 32.54 -22.62 5.04
N ILE A 17 33.14 -22.01 6.07
CA ILE A 17 32.46 -21.77 7.35
C ILE A 17 31.30 -20.79 7.16
N VAL A 18 31.47 -19.72 6.39
CA VAL A 18 30.38 -18.78 6.05
C VAL A 18 29.27 -19.45 5.25
N ILE A 19 29.60 -20.33 4.30
CA ILE A 19 28.61 -21.11 3.54
C ILE A 19 27.85 -22.09 4.46
N LEU A 20 28.53 -22.74 5.41
CA LEU A 20 27.90 -23.60 6.40
C LEU A 20 27.02 -22.82 7.40
N PHE A 21 27.44 -21.61 7.81
CA PHE A 21 26.59 -20.73 8.60
C PHE A 21 25.37 -20.24 7.81
N MET A 22 25.52 -19.89 6.52
CA MET A 22 24.40 -19.58 5.62
C MET A 22 23.47 -20.79 5.44
N TYR A 23 24.01 -22.00 5.31
CA TYR A 23 23.21 -23.23 5.21
C TYR A 23 22.48 -23.58 6.52
N SER A 24 23.10 -23.30 7.68
CA SER A 24 22.45 -23.47 8.99
C SER A 24 21.37 -22.42 9.25
N TYR A 25 21.53 -21.19 8.70
CA TYR A 25 20.50 -20.14 8.71
C TYR A 25 19.34 -20.48 7.76
N PHE A 26 19.62 -21.22 6.68
CA PHE A 26 18.63 -21.73 5.73
C PHE A 26 17.89 -22.99 6.20
N ARG A 27 18.35 -23.65 7.27
CA ARG A 27 17.75 -24.88 7.81
C ARG A 27 17.29 -24.67 9.25
N HIS A 28 16.41 -23.71 9.46
CA HIS A 28 15.44 -23.80 10.55
C HIS A 28 14.03 -23.81 9.95
N ASP A 29 13.45 -25.01 9.94
CA ASP A 29 12.05 -25.23 9.64
C ASP A 29 11.18 -24.28 10.44
N ASN A 30 10.37 -23.48 9.73
CA ASN A 30 9.07 -23.09 10.23
C ASN A 30 8.03 -23.49 9.18
N LYS A 31 7.63 -24.77 9.26
CA LYS A 31 6.25 -25.17 8.96
C LYS A 31 5.33 -24.38 9.89
N SER A 32 4.95 -23.17 9.51
CA SER A 32 3.70 -22.57 9.99
C SER A 32 2.71 -22.63 8.85
N SER A 33 1.91 -23.70 8.82
CA SER A 33 0.63 -23.70 8.13
C SER A 33 -0.24 -22.61 8.76
N ILE A 34 -0.17 -21.40 8.23
CA ILE A 34 -1.07 -20.32 8.65
C ILE A 34 -2.34 -20.46 7.81
N ASN A 35 -3.44 -20.76 8.50
CA ASN A 35 -4.78 -20.72 7.96
C ASN A 35 -5.02 -19.37 7.27
N ASN A 36 -5.13 -19.38 5.94
CA ASN A 36 -5.60 -18.27 5.11
C ASN A 36 -7.12 -18.05 5.29
N LYS A 37 -7.55 -17.75 6.51
CA LYS A 37 -8.88 -17.22 6.80
C LYS A 37 -8.71 -15.95 7.61
N ASN A 38 -8.93 -14.81 6.93
CA ASN A 38 -9.36 -13.54 7.49
C ASN A 38 -8.37 -12.79 8.41
N VAL A 39 -7.23 -12.34 7.86
CA VAL A 39 -6.30 -11.48 8.62
C VAL A 39 -6.75 -10.01 8.68
N TYR A 40 -7.74 -9.58 7.89
CA TYR A 40 -8.21 -8.18 7.87
C TYR A 40 -9.70 -7.97 8.19
N VAL A 41 -10.42 -8.98 8.69
CA VAL A 41 -11.74 -8.74 9.29
C VAL A 41 -11.55 -8.29 10.73
N LYS A 42 -10.94 -7.11 10.89
CA LYS A 42 -11.08 -6.29 12.08
C LYS A 42 -12.30 -5.42 11.80
N ASN A 43 -13.27 -5.38 12.73
CA ASN A 43 -14.56 -4.67 12.60
C ASN A 43 -14.49 -3.47 11.63
N LYS A 44 -15.39 -3.42 10.64
CA LYS A 44 -15.47 -2.33 9.66
C LYS A 44 -15.44 -0.99 10.40
N PRO A 45 -14.52 -0.07 10.06
CA PRO A 45 -14.46 1.21 10.74
C PRO A 45 -15.80 1.95 10.57
N THR A 46 -16.22 2.66 11.61
CA THR A 46 -17.46 3.46 11.59
C THR A 46 -17.21 4.95 11.51
N GLU A 47 -15.96 5.37 11.71
CA GLU A 47 -15.54 6.77 11.71
C GLU A 47 -14.07 6.88 11.28
N LEU A 48 -13.68 8.06 10.79
CA LEU A 48 -12.28 8.38 10.54
C LEU A 48 -11.51 8.47 11.86
N SER A 49 -10.28 7.98 11.82
CA SER A 49 -9.33 8.19 12.90
C SER A 49 -8.85 9.65 12.94
N ASN A 50 -8.23 10.03 14.05
CA ASN A 50 -7.38 11.22 14.16
C ASN A 50 -5.90 10.81 14.10
N ASP A 51 -5.54 9.90 13.19
CA ASP A 51 -4.17 9.42 13.00
C ASP A 51 -4.01 8.79 11.59
N PHE A 52 -3.03 9.25 10.81
CA PHE A 52 -2.68 8.66 9.52
C PHE A 52 -2.19 7.21 9.64
N SER A 53 -1.58 6.82 10.76
CA SER A 53 -1.12 5.44 10.96
C SER A 53 -2.28 4.43 11.08
N SER A 54 -3.52 4.91 11.26
CA SER A 54 -4.71 4.05 11.25
C SER A 54 -5.02 3.46 9.87
N PHE A 55 -4.66 4.17 8.79
CA PHE A 55 -5.01 3.79 7.42
C PHE A 55 -6.50 3.53 7.20
N ILE A 56 -7.35 4.22 7.96
CA ILE A 56 -8.79 4.29 7.75
C ILE A 56 -9.09 5.49 6.86
N ILE A 57 -9.91 5.28 5.84
CA ILE A 57 -10.35 6.32 4.91
C ILE A 57 -11.86 6.28 4.73
N GLU A 58 -12.40 7.39 4.27
CA GLU A 58 -13.74 7.47 3.71
C GLU A 58 -13.63 7.51 2.18
N LEU A 59 -14.40 6.68 1.49
CA LEU A 59 -14.55 6.69 0.04
C LEU A 59 -16.04 6.59 -0.30
N ASP A 60 -16.56 7.64 -0.93
CA ASP A 60 -17.99 7.78 -1.28
C ASP A 60 -18.93 7.53 -0.08
N ASN A 61 -18.62 8.16 1.07
CA ASN A 61 -19.35 8.05 2.35
C ASN A 61 -19.27 6.69 3.06
N ASP A 62 -18.55 5.72 2.50
CA ASP A 62 -18.26 4.44 3.13
C ASP A 62 -16.86 4.46 3.77
N MET A 63 -16.75 3.90 4.98
CA MET A 63 -15.47 3.80 5.69
C MET A 63 -14.76 2.48 5.34
N TYR A 64 -13.45 2.57 5.09
CA TYR A 64 -12.61 1.42 4.74
C TYR A 64 -11.31 1.42 5.54
N GLN A 65 -10.85 0.22 5.86
CA GLN A 65 -9.51 -0.02 6.39
C GLN A 65 -8.59 -0.47 5.25
N MET A 66 -7.48 0.22 5.01
CA MET A 66 -6.48 -0.26 4.04
C MET A 66 -5.64 -1.42 4.63
N PRO A 67 -5.24 -2.41 3.81
CA PRO A 67 -5.70 -2.61 2.43
C PRO A 67 -7.15 -3.12 2.39
N ILE A 68 -7.92 -2.72 1.38
CA ILE A 68 -9.36 -2.97 1.29
C ILE A 68 -9.62 -4.28 0.57
N CYS A 69 -10.46 -5.17 1.10
CA CYS A 69 -10.87 -6.34 0.31
C CYS A 69 -11.74 -5.90 -0.86
N VAL A 70 -11.48 -6.40 -2.08
CA VAL A 70 -12.28 -6.03 -3.26
C VAL A 70 -13.76 -6.33 -3.06
N SER A 71 -14.10 -7.42 -2.36
CA SER A 71 -15.49 -7.75 -2.03
C SER A 71 -16.17 -6.68 -1.16
N GLU A 72 -15.44 -5.96 -0.30
CA GLU A 72 -15.99 -4.90 0.54
C GLU A 72 -16.42 -3.68 -0.29
N LEU A 73 -15.66 -3.34 -1.33
CA LEU A 73 -16.07 -2.31 -2.29
C LEU A 73 -17.36 -2.72 -3.01
N ILE A 74 -17.45 -4.00 -3.42
CA ILE A 74 -18.64 -4.54 -4.10
C ILE A 74 -19.87 -4.52 -3.17
N GLU A 75 -19.71 -4.91 -1.92
CA GLU A 75 -20.76 -4.83 -0.89
C GLU A 75 -21.26 -3.40 -0.68
N ASN A 76 -20.37 -2.40 -0.82
CA ASN A 76 -20.69 -0.98 -0.74
C ASN A 76 -21.13 -0.38 -2.10
N GLY A 77 -21.52 -1.22 -3.06
CA GLY A 77 -22.19 -0.82 -4.30
C GLY A 77 -21.28 -0.45 -5.47
N TRP A 78 -19.95 -0.60 -5.33
CA TRP A 78 -19.03 -0.50 -6.45
C TRP A 78 -19.15 -1.71 -7.37
N LYS A 79 -18.96 -1.50 -8.68
CA LYS A 79 -18.94 -2.55 -9.69
C LYS A 79 -17.62 -2.57 -10.41
N ILE A 80 -17.03 -3.73 -10.54
CA ILE A 80 -15.86 -3.94 -11.40
C ILE A 80 -16.31 -3.81 -12.86
N GLU A 81 -15.58 -3.05 -13.69
CA GLU A 81 -15.86 -3.01 -15.13
C GLU A 81 -15.80 -4.41 -15.74
N GLU A 82 -16.69 -4.70 -16.70
CA GLU A 82 -16.91 -6.05 -17.26
C GLU A 82 -15.62 -6.74 -17.71
N LYS A 83 -14.69 -5.98 -18.29
CA LYS A 83 -13.39 -6.51 -18.77
C LYS A 83 -12.51 -7.11 -17.68
N TYR A 84 -12.79 -6.84 -16.40
CA TYR A 84 -12.01 -7.34 -15.26
C TYR A 84 -12.72 -8.44 -14.45
N ILE A 85 -14.02 -8.71 -14.66
CA ILE A 85 -14.82 -9.58 -13.77
C ILE A 85 -14.25 -11.00 -13.66
N ASP A 86 -13.78 -11.56 -14.78
CA ASP A 86 -13.28 -12.95 -14.85
C ASP A 86 -11.75 -13.06 -14.76
N ILE A 87 -11.07 -11.99 -14.34
CA ILE A 87 -9.62 -12.01 -14.22
C ILE A 87 -9.19 -12.90 -13.05
N SER A 88 -8.25 -13.79 -13.38
CA SER A 88 -7.47 -14.55 -12.43
C SER A 88 -6.14 -13.84 -12.20
N VAL A 89 -5.85 -13.52 -10.93
CA VAL A 89 -4.65 -12.81 -10.50
C VAL A 89 -3.66 -13.82 -9.94
N ASP A 90 -2.46 -13.85 -10.50
CA ASP A 90 -1.39 -14.76 -10.07
C ASP A 90 -0.88 -14.44 -8.65
N PRO A 91 -0.23 -15.40 -7.96
CA PRO A 91 0.33 -15.17 -6.64
C PRO A 91 1.29 -13.96 -6.58
N ASN A 92 1.05 -13.04 -5.64
CA ASN A 92 1.77 -11.77 -5.44
C ASN A 92 1.66 -10.75 -6.59
N ASP A 93 0.84 -11.02 -7.61
CA ASP A 93 0.65 -10.13 -8.74
C ASP A 93 -0.25 -8.93 -8.39
N LEU A 94 -0.07 -7.83 -9.13
CA LEU A 94 -0.73 -6.54 -8.92
C LEU A 94 -1.45 -6.13 -10.21
N TRP A 95 -2.73 -5.78 -10.09
CA TRP A 95 -3.57 -5.37 -11.21
C TRP A 95 -4.21 -4.02 -10.96
N ASN A 96 -4.28 -3.18 -11.99
CA ASN A 96 -5.07 -1.95 -11.95
C ASN A 96 -6.48 -2.25 -12.46
N VAL A 97 -7.47 -2.04 -11.60
CA VAL A 97 -8.86 -2.43 -11.84
C VAL A 97 -9.76 -1.21 -11.70
N THR A 98 -10.60 -1.00 -12.71
CA THR A 98 -11.56 0.10 -12.71
C THR A 98 -12.86 -0.34 -12.03
N PHE A 99 -13.28 0.47 -11.07
CA PHE A 99 -14.52 0.35 -10.32
C PHE A 99 -15.45 1.49 -10.69
N THR A 100 -16.73 1.20 -10.82
CA THR A 100 -17.78 2.17 -11.17
C THR A 100 -18.87 2.19 -10.10
N LYS A 101 -19.37 3.37 -9.75
CA LYS A 101 -20.51 3.57 -8.86
C LYS A 101 -21.16 4.91 -9.21
N ASN A 102 -22.46 4.91 -9.52
CA ASN A 102 -23.17 6.10 -10.01
C ASN A 102 -22.47 6.73 -11.23
N ILE A 103 -22.00 7.98 -11.09
CA ILE A 103 -21.25 8.71 -12.13
C ILE A 103 -19.73 8.53 -12.02
N TYR A 104 -19.25 7.85 -10.97
CA TYR A 104 -17.84 7.71 -10.66
C TYR A 104 -17.24 6.51 -11.39
N ALA A 105 -16.02 6.70 -11.89
CA ALA A 105 -15.14 5.64 -12.35
C ALA A 105 -13.75 5.88 -11.77
N ILE A 106 -13.23 4.94 -10.97
CA ILE A 106 -11.91 5.04 -10.33
C ILE A 106 -11.10 3.78 -10.63
N THR A 107 -9.79 3.95 -10.86
CA THR A 107 -8.88 2.82 -11.05
C THR A 107 -8.02 2.64 -9.82
N LEU A 108 -8.08 1.45 -9.22
CA LEU A 108 -7.39 1.11 -7.98
C LEU A 108 -6.45 -0.07 -8.23
N SER A 109 -5.34 -0.15 -7.49
CA SER A 109 -4.42 -1.29 -7.61
C SER A 109 -4.78 -2.39 -6.61
N ALA A 110 -5.08 -3.57 -7.12
CA ALA A 110 -5.45 -4.77 -6.37
C ALA A 110 -4.34 -5.82 -6.42
N LYS A 111 -4.02 -6.43 -5.27
CA LYS A 111 -2.98 -7.44 -5.13
C LYS A 111 -3.52 -8.76 -4.61
N ASN A 112 -3.03 -9.85 -5.18
CA ASN A 112 -3.23 -11.18 -4.63
C ASN A 112 -2.11 -11.53 -3.64
N TYR A 113 -2.40 -11.48 -2.34
CA TYR A 113 -1.43 -11.84 -1.30
C TYR A 113 -1.26 -13.35 -1.08
N SER A 114 -2.07 -14.18 -1.74
CA SER A 114 -2.04 -15.61 -1.52
C SER A 114 -0.98 -16.31 -2.39
N GLU A 115 -0.60 -17.52 -2.01
CA GLU A 115 0.33 -18.36 -2.78
C GLU A 115 -0.35 -19.07 -3.96
N LYS A 116 -1.64 -18.84 -4.18
CA LYS A 116 -2.45 -19.47 -5.23
C LYS A 116 -3.05 -18.41 -6.14
N VAL A 117 -3.41 -18.79 -7.36
CA VAL A 117 -4.22 -17.95 -8.25
C VAL A 117 -5.56 -17.64 -7.58
N ARG A 118 -6.02 -16.41 -7.70
CA ARG A 118 -7.27 -15.91 -7.10
C ARG A 118 -8.11 -15.15 -8.10
N SER A 119 -9.42 -15.15 -7.92
CA SER A 119 -10.26 -14.17 -8.62
C SER A 119 -9.95 -12.76 -8.09
N ILE A 120 -10.12 -11.75 -8.94
CA ILE A 120 -9.96 -10.35 -8.53
C ILE A 120 -10.83 -9.97 -7.32
N ASN A 121 -12.02 -10.59 -7.17
CA ASN A 121 -12.93 -10.36 -6.05
C ASN A 121 -12.35 -10.78 -4.69
N GLU A 122 -11.38 -11.71 -4.68
CA GLU A 122 -10.70 -12.19 -3.48
C GLU A 122 -9.38 -11.43 -3.19
N CYS A 123 -9.04 -10.45 -4.03
CA CYS A 123 -7.82 -9.64 -3.90
C CYS A 123 -8.04 -8.42 -2.98
N TYR A 124 -6.97 -7.67 -2.75
CA TYR A 124 -6.96 -6.53 -1.84
C TYR A 124 -6.47 -5.28 -2.55
N ILE A 125 -7.19 -4.16 -2.43
CA ILE A 125 -6.74 -2.85 -2.85
C ILE A 125 -5.59 -2.38 -1.96
N THR A 126 -4.44 -2.17 -2.58
CA THR A 126 -3.20 -1.72 -1.91
C THR A 126 -2.89 -0.27 -2.20
N THR A 127 -3.40 0.24 -3.33
CA THR A 127 -3.15 1.61 -3.77
C THR A 127 -4.46 2.25 -4.18
N ILE A 128 -4.70 3.43 -3.63
CA ILE A 128 -5.74 4.34 -4.07
C ILE A 128 -5.02 5.60 -4.51
N ASP A 129 -5.24 6.00 -5.75
CA ASP A 129 -4.66 7.20 -6.33
C ASP A 129 -5.79 7.94 -7.05
N ILE A 130 -6.21 9.07 -6.47
CA ILE A 130 -7.34 9.86 -6.96
C ILE A 130 -6.90 11.30 -7.14
N MET A 131 -6.91 11.72 -8.41
CA MET A 131 -6.74 13.11 -8.80
C MET A 131 -8.10 13.82 -8.82
N LYS A 132 -8.09 15.13 -8.57
CA LYS A 132 -9.28 15.96 -8.60
C LYS A 132 -9.76 16.14 -10.04
N GLU A 133 -10.89 15.52 -10.36
CA GLU A 133 -11.63 15.73 -11.61
C GLU A 133 -13.12 15.98 -11.32
N SER A 134 -13.91 16.30 -12.35
CA SER A 134 -15.34 16.60 -12.18
C SER A 134 -16.17 15.42 -11.66
N ASN A 135 -15.72 14.18 -11.89
CA ASN A 135 -16.48 12.95 -11.62
C ASN A 135 -15.70 11.96 -10.73
N VAL A 136 -15.07 12.46 -9.67
CA VAL A 136 -14.43 11.60 -8.65
C VAL A 136 -15.28 11.50 -7.38
N PRO A 137 -15.26 10.35 -6.69
CA PRO A 137 -15.96 10.21 -5.42
C PRO A 137 -15.33 11.10 -4.35
N ILE A 138 -16.09 11.34 -3.27
CA ILE A 138 -15.51 11.87 -2.03
C ILE A 138 -14.42 10.90 -1.57
N ILE A 139 -13.24 11.42 -1.29
CA ILE A 139 -12.17 10.72 -0.58
C ILE A 139 -11.71 11.60 0.57
N GLN A 140 -11.79 11.07 1.79
CA GLN A 140 -11.39 11.78 2.99
C GLN A 140 -10.43 10.93 3.83
N LEU A 141 -9.31 11.55 4.20
CA LEU A 141 -8.30 11.03 5.11
C LEU A 141 -8.62 11.45 6.56
N PRO A 142 -7.93 10.86 7.55
CA PRO A 142 -7.94 11.38 8.92
C PRO A 142 -7.74 12.91 8.98
N TYR A 143 -8.30 13.53 10.02
CA TYR A 143 -8.31 14.99 10.18
C TYR A 143 -9.10 15.77 9.12
N GLY A 144 -9.92 15.09 8.32
CA GLY A 144 -10.83 15.71 7.35
C GLY A 144 -10.12 16.21 6.08
N ILE A 145 -8.91 15.72 5.81
CA ILE A 145 -8.13 16.07 4.62
C ILE A 145 -8.78 15.42 3.39
N GLN A 146 -9.00 16.21 2.34
CA GLN A 146 -9.70 15.79 1.13
C GLN A 146 -9.29 16.64 -0.08
N LEU A 147 -9.62 16.16 -1.28
CA LEU A 147 -9.43 16.92 -2.53
C LEU A 147 -10.10 18.30 -2.46
N GLY A 148 -9.44 19.32 -3.00
CA GLY A 148 -9.89 20.71 -2.98
C GLY A 148 -9.72 21.45 -1.65
N MET A 149 -9.16 20.81 -0.60
CA MET A 149 -8.79 21.53 0.62
C MET A 149 -7.71 22.56 0.30
N LYS A 150 -7.92 23.82 0.74
CA LYS A 150 -6.93 24.88 0.58
C LYS A 150 -5.63 24.58 1.32
N ARG A 151 -4.51 24.92 0.70
CA ARG A 151 -3.17 24.65 1.21
C ARG A 151 -2.98 25.14 2.64
N GLU A 152 -3.33 26.40 2.93
CA GLU A 152 -3.19 26.97 4.27
C GLU A 152 -3.92 26.12 5.33
N LYS A 153 -5.15 25.69 5.02
CA LYS A 153 -5.93 24.82 5.91
C LYS A 153 -5.26 23.46 6.08
N PHE A 154 -4.79 22.88 4.99
CA PHE A 154 -4.08 21.60 5.00
C PHE A 154 -2.79 21.67 5.83
N GLU A 155 -1.91 22.63 5.57
CA GLU A 155 -0.64 22.84 6.29
C GLU A 155 -0.87 23.07 7.79
N ASN A 156 -1.94 23.78 8.16
CA ASN A 156 -2.33 23.96 9.56
C ASN A 156 -2.74 22.64 10.23
N VAL A 157 -3.40 21.72 9.51
CA VAL A 157 -3.77 20.40 10.03
C VAL A 157 -2.54 19.52 10.25
N ILE A 158 -1.57 19.56 9.32
CA ILE A 158 -0.39 18.67 9.35
C ILE A 158 0.81 19.23 10.11
N ASN A 159 0.73 20.44 10.67
CA ASN A 159 1.85 21.18 11.26
C ASN A 159 2.63 20.47 12.39
N ARG A 160 2.06 19.41 12.98
CA ARG A 160 2.69 18.58 14.03
C ARG A 160 3.12 17.21 13.54
N MET A 161 2.89 16.91 12.28
CA MET A 161 3.20 15.63 11.66
C MET A 161 4.61 15.67 11.05
N LYS A 162 5.21 14.50 10.89
CA LYS A 162 6.45 14.34 10.14
C LYS A 162 6.10 13.96 8.70
N TYR A 163 6.65 14.71 7.76
CA TYR A 163 6.51 14.47 6.32
C TYR A 163 7.75 14.97 5.60
N ASP A 164 7.99 14.39 4.42
CA ASP A 164 8.93 14.93 3.44
C ASP A 164 8.16 15.88 2.51
N GLU A 165 8.79 16.98 2.09
CA GLU A 165 8.20 18.01 1.24
C GLU A 165 9.08 18.20 0.00
N GLU A 166 8.48 18.05 -1.19
CA GLU A 166 9.15 18.28 -2.46
C GLU A 166 8.41 19.36 -3.26
N LYS A 167 9.10 20.46 -3.57
CA LYS A 167 8.53 21.59 -4.31
C LYS A 167 8.93 21.56 -5.77
N HIS A 168 7.93 21.59 -6.62
CA HIS A 168 8.06 21.75 -8.06
C HIS A 168 7.46 23.09 -8.48
N TYR A 169 7.60 23.42 -9.78
CA TYR A 169 7.11 24.68 -10.31
C TYR A 169 5.59 24.83 -10.13
N ASN A 170 4.82 23.80 -10.49
CA ASN A 170 3.36 23.83 -10.41
C ASN A 170 2.77 23.12 -9.19
N GLU A 171 3.55 22.28 -8.51
CA GLU A 171 3.02 21.35 -7.52
C GLU A 171 3.94 21.25 -6.30
N ILE A 172 3.37 20.83 -5.18
CA ILE A 172 4.11 20.45 -3.97
C ILE A 172 3.62 19.09 -3.53
N TYR A 173 4.55 18.17 -3.34
CA TYR A 173 4.28 16.84 -2.80
C TYR A 173 4.59 16.80 -1.32
N TYR A 174 3.64 16.30 -0.52
CA TYR A 174 3.79 16.04 0.90
C TYR A 174 3.71 14.53 1.12
N THR A 175 4.83 13.91 1.49
CA THR A 175 4.93 12.46 1.68
C THR A 175 4.98 12.11 3.16
N PHE A 176 3.97 11.38 3.63
CA PHE A 176 3.90 10.85 4.98
C PHE A 176 4.39 9.40 4.99
N ASN A 177 5.67 9.21 5.28
CA ASN A 177 6.25 7.87 5.34
C ASN A 177 5.89 7.18 6.67
N LEU A 178 4.95 6.24 6.60
CA LEU A 178 4.38 5.52 7.75
C LEU A 178 4.84 4.05 7.79
N ARG A 179 5.86 3.74 6.99
CA ARG A 179 6.43 2.41 6.85
C ARG A 179 6.94 1.88 8.18
N THR A 180 6.67 0.60 8.43
CA THR A 180 7.30 -0.17 9.50
C THR A 180 8.32 -1.17 8.94
N LYS A 181 8.94 -1.97 9.80
CA LYS A 181 9.87 -3.04 9.37
C LYS A 181 9.21 -4.02 8.39
N ASP A 182 7.93 -4.31 8.61
CA ASP A 182 7.22 -5.39 7.92
C ASP A 182 6.19 -4.89 6.90
N ILE A 183 5.69 -3.66 7.08
CA ILE A 183 4.61 -3.05 6.29
C ILE A 183 5.15 -1.83 5.54
N LEU A 184 4.93 -1.75 4.23
CA LEU A 184 5.16 -0.52 3.47
C LEU A 184 3.87 0.29 3.41
N GLN A 185 3.92 1.51 3.90
CA GLN A 185 2.78 2.38 4.09
C GLN A 185 3.21 3.83 3.90
N TYR A 186 2.52 4.54 3.03
CA TYR A 186 2.72 5.98 2.87
C TYR A 186 1.46 6.63 2.31
N ILE A 187 1.37 7.94 2.51
CA ILE A 187 0.35 8.80 1.92
C ILE A 187 1.10 9.94 1.24
N ASP A 188 0.81 10.16 -0.04
CA ASP A 188 1.28 11.32 -0.78
C ASP A 188 0.09 12.24 -1.06
N ILE A 189 0.31 13.54 -0.85
CA ILE A 189 -0.68 14.58 -1.09
C ILE A 189 -0.04 15.60 -2.03
N THR A 190 -0.66 15.82 -3.18
CA THR A 190 -0.23 16.83 -4.14
C THR A 190 -1.07 18.09 -3.98
N VAL A 191 -0.39 19.23 -3.83
CA VAL A 191 -1.00 20.56 -3.82
C VAL A 191 -0.60 21.29 -5.10
N ASP A 192 -1.57 21.78 -5.84
CA ASP A 192 -1.38 22.64 -7.02
C ASP A 192 -1.10 24.08 -6.56
N ASN A 193 0.04 24.64 -6.98
CA ASN A 193 0.49 25.98 -6.60
C ASN A 193 -0.40 27.10 -7.16
N GLU A 194 -1.01 26.91 -8.33
CA GLU A 194 -1.85 27.93 -8.96
C GLU A 194 -3.25 27.96 -8.33
N LYS A 195 -3.82 26.77 -8.07
CA LYS A 195 -5.16 26.63 -7.45
C LYS A 195 -5.12 26.76 -5.93
N ASP A 196 -3.93 26.62 -5.33
CA ASP A 196 -3.66 26.64 -3.90
C ASP A 196 -4.51 25.63 -3.11
N GLU A 197 -4.61 24.40 -3.62
CA GLU A 197 -5.44 23.35 -3.05
C GLU A 197 -4.92 21.94 -3.35
N ILE A 198 -5.36 20.98 -2.54
CA ILE A 198 -5.08 19.56 -2.78
C ILE A 198 -5.73 19.11 -4.09
N THR A 199 -4.94 18.57 -5.00
CA THR A 199 -5.38 18.05 -6.30
C THR A 199 -5.21 16.55 -6.44
N GLU A 200 -4.47 15.88 -5.56
CA GLU A 200 -4.29 14.43 -5.62
C GLU A 200 -4.08 13.88 -4.22
N ILE A 201 -4.64 12.69 -4.00
CA ILE A 201 -4.41 11.88 -2.80
C ILE A 201 -4.02 10.49 -3.26
N LEU A 202 -2.81 10.08 -2.91
CA LEU A 202 -2.31 8.73 -3.10
C LEU A 202 -2.11 8.08 -1.73
N ILE A 203 -2.73 6.92 -1.53
CA ILE A 203 -2.59 6.09 -0.34
C ILE A 203 -2.03 4.76 -0.77
N TYR A 204 -0.91 4.36 -0.17
CA TYR A 204 -0.30 3.06 -0.40
C TYR A 204 -0.23 2.27 0.91
N CYS A 205 -0.68 1.03 0.87
CA CYS A 205 -0.58 0.08 1.98
C CYS A 205 -0.33 -1.35 1.45
N ASP A 206 0.88 -1.86 1.67
CA ASP A 206 1.24 -3.26 1.45
C ASP A 206 1.79 -3.89 2.74
N PRO A 207 0.95 -4.62 3.50
CA PRO A 207 1.35 -5.31 4.71
C PRO A 207 2.22 -6.55 4.50
N PHE A 208 2.44 -6.97 3.24
CA PHE A 208 3.27 -8.13 2.90
C PHE A 208 4.53 -7.76 2.12
N TRP A 209 4.83 -6.46 2.01
CA TRP A 209 5.97 -5.92 1.27
C TRP A 209 7.31 -6.55 1.66
N ALA A 210 7.56 -6.80 2.95
CA ALA A 210 8.83 -7.39 3.40
C ALA A 210 8.97 -8.88 3.03
N LYS A 211 7.85 -9.58 2.82
CA LYS A 211 7.83 -11.02 2.49
C LYS A 211 7.93 -11.27 0.99
N SER A 212 7.36 -10.39 0.16
CA SER A 212 7.40 -10.52 -1.31
C SER A 212 8.82 -10.43 -1.90
N ARG A 213 9.77 -9.79 -1.20
CA ARG A 213 11.16 -9.61 -1.63
C ARG A 213 12.15 -10.71 -1.19
N LYS A 214 11.67 -11.78 -0.53
CA LYS A 214 12.51 -12.91 -0.08
C LYS A 214 12.48 -14.14 -1.00
N LYS A 215 11.97 -13.99 -2.24
CA LYS A 215 12.02 -15.04 -3.26
C LYS A 215 13.34 -15.03 -4.00
#